data_AF-A0A953HYK5-F1
#
_entry.id   AF-A0A953HYK5-F1
#
_cell.length_a   1.000
_cell.length_b   1.000
_cell.length_c   1.000
_cell.angle_alpha   90.00
_cell.angle_beta   90.00
_cell.angle_gamma   90.00
#
_symmetry.space_group_name_H-M   'P 1'
#
loop_
_entity.id
_entity.type
_entity.pdbx_description
1 polymer ?
#
loop_
_entity_poly.entity_id
_entity_poly.type
_entity_poly.pdbx_seq_one_letter_code
_entity_poly.pdbx_strand_id
1 'polypeptide(L)'
;MKHLHKSLLILFYLFLIIPASSQDTEQRTYCNPVNLDYTYMIYNAHNDLSYRSGADPAIVEFRNEYYLFITRSMGYWHSTDLLHWNFIEPEQWFFMGSNAPAAHNYKDSVIYLVADPSGSNSVLYSDDPKNGIWKATPALLGSRLSSNWWFLLFNLA
;
A
#
# COMPACT_ATOMS: atom_id res chain seq x y z
N MET A 1 -47.33 46.56 -11.21
CA MET A 1 -45.95 46.69 -10.67
C MET A 1 -45.75 46.06 -9.30
N LYS A 2 -46.61 46.28 -8.29
CA LYS A 2 -46.44 45.73 -6.92
C LYS A 2 -46.47 44.19 -6.83
N HIS A 3 -47.29 43.52 -7.64
CA HIS A 3 -47.34 42.04 -7.68
C HIS A 3 -46.09 41.41 -8.30
N LEU A 4 -45.51 42.06 -9.31
CA LEU A 4 -44.26 41.61 -9.94
C LEU A 4 -43.08 41.66 -8.97
N HIS A 5 -43.01 42.70 -8.14
CA HIS A 5 -41.99 42.85 -7.10
C HIS A 5 -42.10 41.76 -6.01
N LYS A 6 -43.33 41.40 -5.61
CA LYS A 6 -43.56 40.32 -4.66
C LYS A 6 -43.18 38.95 -5.25
N SER A 7 -43.51 38.69 -6.51
CA SER A 7 -43.08 37.46 -7.19
C SER A 7 -41.56 37.36 -7.31
N LEU A 8 -40.87 38.46 -7.61
CA LEU A 8 -39.40 38.51 -7.66
C LEU A 8 -38.76 38.25 -6.30
N LEU A 9 -39.31 38.81 -5.22
CA LEU A 9 -38.83 38.57 -3.85
C LEU A 9 -39.03 37.12 -3.40
N ILE A 10 -40.17 36.50 -3.77
CA ILE A 10 -40.42 35.09 -3.48
C ILE A 10 -39.44 34.19 -4.24
N LEU A 11 -39.17 34.49 -5.51
CA LEU A 11 -38.22 33.73 -6.32
C LEU A 11 -36.78 33.84 -5.77
N PHE A 12 -36.40 35.03 -5.32
CA PHE A 12 -35.11 35.27 -4.67
C PHE A 12 -34.98 34.49 -3.34
N TYR A 13 -36.05 34.47 -2.54
CA TYR A 13 -36.06 33.71 -1.29
C TYR A 13 -36.00 32.20 -1.54
N LEU A 14 -36.70 31.70 -2.57
CA LEU A 14 -36.60 30.31 -3.00
C LEU A 14 -35.20 29.93 -3.48
N PHE A 15 -34.50 30.85 -4.15
CA PHE A 15 -33.11 30.64 -4.59
C PHE A 15 -32.13 30.56 -3.41
N LEU A 16 -32.38 31.31 -2.33
CA LEU A 16 -31.56 31.28 -1.11
C LEU A 16 -31.71 29.99 -0.28
N ILE A 17 -32.76 29.20 -0.50
CA ILE A 17 -33.01 27.95 0.22
C ILE A 17 -32.32 26.75 -0.47
N ILE A 18 -31.76 26.94 -1.66
CA ILE A 18 -31.04 25.86 -2.36
C ILE A 18 -29.69 25.66 -1.65
N PRO A 19 -29.44 24.50 -1.01
CA PRO A 19 -28.13 24.22 -0.46
C PRO A 19 -27.12 24.16 -1.60
N ALA A 20 -26.05 24.95 -1.50
CA ALA A 20 -24.91 24.82 -2.40
C ALA A 20 -24.25 23.47 -2.13
N SER A 21 -24.39 22.52 -3.06
CA SER A 21 -23.59 21.30 -3.03
C SER A 21 -22.15 21.69 -3.32
N SER A 22 -21.28 21.62 -2.31
CA SER A 22 -19.83 21.62 -2.56
C SER A 22 -19.52 20.45 -3.49
N GLN A 23 -18.77 20.68 -4.56
CA GLN A 23 -18.18 19.57 -5.30
C GLN A 23 -17.13 18.95 -4.38
N ASP A 24 -17.33 17.69 -4.00
CA ASP A 24 -16.25 16.93 -3.37
C ASP A 24 -15.13 16.83 -4.40
N THR A 25 -14.03 17.51 -4.09
CA THR A 25 -12.81 17.39 -4.89
C THR A 25 -12.13 16.12 -4.39
N GLU A 26 -12.68 14.95 -4.74
CA GLU A 26 -12.00 13.69 -4.45
C GLU A 26 -10.69 13.66 -5.22
N GLN A 27 -9.60 13.47 -4.49
CA GLN A 27 -8.26 13.37 -5.07
C GLN A 27 -8.16 12.09 -5.90
N ARG A 28 -8.33 12.17 -7.22
CA ARG A 28 -8.35 10.99 -8.10
C ARG A 28 -6.98 10.41 -8.43
N THR A 29 -5.93 11.19 -8.20
CA THR A 29 -4.56 10.82 -8.50
C THR A 29 -3.68 11.23 -7.33
N TYR A 30 -2.62 10.46 -7.09
CA TYR A 30 -1.63 10.78 -6.08
C TYR A 30 -0.25 10.75 -6.72
N CYS A 31 0.63 11.61 -6.19
CA CYS A 31 2.06 11.54 -6.41
C CYS A 31 2.73 11.50 -5.05
N ASN A 32 3.91 10.90 -5.00
CA ASN A 32 4.74 10.91 -3.80
C ASN A 32 5.02 12.37 -3.35
N PRO A 33 4.93 12.71 -2.04
CA PRO A 33 4.77 11.83 -0.89
C PRO A 33 3.34 11.38 -0.61
N VAL A 34 3.15 10.07 -0.48
CA VAL A 34 1.97 9.48 0.16
C VAL A 34 2.10 9.56 1.67
N ASN A 35 0.99 9.78 2.39
CA ASN A 35 0.99 9.86 3.84
C ASN A 35 1.00 8.45 4.44
N LEU A 36 2.19 7.91 4.67
CA LEU A 36 2.40 6.62 5.31
C LEU A 36 3.20 6.80 6.60
N ASP A 37 2.90 5.99 7.59
CA ASP A 37 3.78 5.83 8.74
C ASP A 37 5.10 5.22 8.30
N TYR A 38 6.21 5.72 8.84
CA TYR A 38 7.55 5.24 8.51
C TYR A 38 8.19 4.60 9.73
N THR A 39 8.91 3.50 9.50
CA THR A 39 9.79 2.94 10.52
C THR A 39 11.13 3.69 10.52
N TYR A 40 11.88 3.56 11.61
CA TYR A 40 13.24 4.09 11.71
C TYR A 40 14.25 2.95 11.66
N MET A 41 15.40 3.21 11.05
CA MET A 41 16.46 2.21 10.95
C MET A 41 17.07 1.91 12.33
N ILE A 42 17.19 0.62 12.66
CA ILE A 42 17.68 0.19 13.99
C ILE A 42 19.21 -0.04 14.07
N TYR A 43 19.92 -0.23 12.95
CA TYR A 43 21.34 -0.64 12.98
C TYR A 43 22.26 0.33 13.73
N ASN A 44 22.04 1.64 13.56
CA ASN A 44 22.88 2.67 14.16
C ASN A 44 22.23 3.34 15.39
N ALA A 45 21.12 2.78 15.88
CA ALA A 45 20.42 3.33 17.04
C ALA A 45 21.32 3.36 18.29
N HIS A 46 22.28 2.44 18.39
CA HIS A 46 23.29 2.42 19.47
C HIS A 46 24.24 3.62 19.48
N ASN A 47 24.33 4.38 18.37
CA ASN A 47 25.10 5.61 18.26
C ASN A 47 24.19 6.85 18.30
N ASP A 48 22.96 6.73 18.80
CA ASP A 48 21.93 7.78 18.78
C ASP A 48 21.64 8.32 17.37
N LEU A 49 21.88 7.50 16.33
CA LEU A 49 21.59 7.85 14.94
C LEU A 49 20.25 7.27 14.52
N SER A 50 19.37 8.14 14.07
CA SER A 50 18.02 7.78 13.63
C SER A 50 17.73 8.38 12.26
N TYR A 51 17.27 7.55 11.32
CA TYR A 51 16.84 7.98 9.99
C TYR A 51 15.65 7.15 9.53
N ARG A 52 14.77 7.79 8.75
CA ARG A 52 13.57 7.16 8.22
C ARG A 52 13.95 6.00 7.29
N SER A 53 13.26 4.88 7.44
CA SER A 53 13.30 3.75 6.53
C SER A 53 12.01 3.71 5.72
N GLY A 54 12.09 3.30 4.46
CA GLY A 54 10.93 3.33 3.57
C GLY A 54 11.27 3.41 2.08
N ALA A 55 12.19 2.57 1.62
CA ALA A 55 12.60 2.51 0.21
C ALA A 55 11.89 1.38 -0.56
N ASP A 56 12.07 1.34 -1.87
CA ASP A 56 11.70 0.23 -2.76
C ASP A 56 10.23 -0.24 -2.64
N PRO A 57 9.24 0.65 -2.85
CA PRO A 57 7.84 0.26 -2.75
C PRO A 57 7.47 -0.75 -3.85
N ALA A 58 6.77 -1.83 -3.45
CA ALA A 58 6.12 -2.77 -4.36
C ALA A 58 4.62 -2.82 -4.05
N ILE A 59 3.79 -2.56 -5.05
CA ILE A 59 2.33 -2.63 -4.95
C ILE A 59 1.83 -3.79 -5.80
N VAL A 60 0.84 -4.52 -5.27
CA VAL A 60 0.10 -5.54 -6.01
C VAL A 60 -1.40 -5.33 -5.80
N GLU A 61 -2.17 -5.45 -6.88
CA GLU A 61 -3.63 -5.59 -6.81
C GLU A 61 -3.98 -7.05 -6.56
N PHE A 62 -4.87 -7.33 -5.62
CA PHE A 62 -5.38 -8.67 -5.30
C PHE A 62 -6.85 -8.57 -4.91
N ARG A 63 -7.73 -9.21 -5.69
CA ARG A 63 -9.19 -9.19 -5.47
C ARG A 63 -9.74 -7.76 -5.35
N ASN A 64 -9.34 -6.89 -6.29
CA ASN A 64 -9.74 -5.48 -6.41
C ASN A 64 -9.31 -4.59 -5.24
N GLU A 65 -8.39 -5.04 -4.39
CA GLU A 65 -7.77 -4.27 -3.32
C GLU A 65 -6.25 -4.24 -3.50
N TYR A 66 -5.57 -3.25 -2.91
CA TYR A 66 -4.14 -3.00 -3.11
C TYR A 66 -3.34 -3.29 -1.86
N TYR A 67 -2.18 -3.92 -2.05
CA TYR A 67 -1.23 -4.23 -0.98
C TYR A 67 0.13 -3.64 -1.31
N LEU A 68 0.64 -2.80 -0.41
CA LEU A 68 1.89 -2.06 -0.56
C LEU A 68 2.94 -2.59 0.43
N PHE A 69 4.04 -3.08 -0.11
CA PHE A 69 5.19 -3.57 0.63
C PHE A 69 6.34 -2.58 0.48
N ILE A 70 6.95 -2.21 1.61
CA ILE A 70 8.05 -1.25 1.64
C ILE A 70 9.21 -1.87 2.43
N THR A 71 10.43 -1.47 2.09
CA THR A 71 11.63 -1.86 2.82
C THR A 71 11.51 -1.49 4.32
N ARG A 72 11.70 -2.51 5.18
CA ARG A 72 11.88 -2.45 6.64
C ARG A 72 10.70 -1.90 7.43
N SER A 73 9.50 -2.07 6.90
CA SER A 73 8.27 -1.60 7.56
C SER A 73 7.71 -2.55 8.63
N MET A 74 8.30 -3.74 8.82
CA MET A 74 7.82 -4.79 9.74
C MET A 74 6.35 -5.20 9.52
N GLY A 75 5.82 -4.92 8.33
CA GLY A 75 4.46 -5.17 7.90
C GLY A 75 4.26 -4.55 6.52
N TYR A 76 3.02 -4.28 6.17
CA TYR A 76 2.63 -3.75 4.86
C TYR A 76 1.32 -2.97 4.97
N TRP A 77 0.94 -2.28 3.90
CA TRP A 77 -0.29 -1.49 3.88
C TRP A 77 -1.31 -2.07 2.93
N HIS A 78 -2.58 -1.89 3.30
CA HIS A 78 -3.74 -2.23 2.50
C HIS A 78 -4.52 -0.98 2.13
N SER A 79 -5.04 -0.93 0.90
CA SER A 79 -5.89 0.16 0.43
C SER A 79 -6.95 -0.35 -0.56
N THR A 80 -8.08 0.35 -0.64
CA THR A 80 -9.10 0.14 -1.67
C THR A 80 -9.09 1.21 -2.76
N ASP A 81 -8.32 2.29 -2.58
CA ASP A 81 -8.36 3.48 -3.42
C ASP A 81 -6.97 4.06 -3.77
N LEU A 82 -5.89 3.42 -3.29
CA LEU A 82 -4.49 3.85 -3.40
C LEU A 82 -4.16 5.18 -2.69
N LEU A 83 -5.12 5.79 -2.00
CA LEU A 83 -4.98 7.06 -1.29
C LEU A 83 -4.89 6.85 0.21
N HIS A 84 -5.80 6.04 0.74
CA HIS A 84 -5.93 5.74 2.15
C HIS A 84 -5.36 4.34 2.41
N TRP A 85 -4.38 4.28 3.29
CA TRP A 85 -3.61 3.07 3.55
C TRP A 85 -3.73 2.68 5.02
N ASN A 86 -4.06 1.42 5.27
CA ASN A 86 -4.13 0.83 6.60
C ASN A 86 -2.95 -0.10 6.80
N PHE A 87 -2.17 0.09 7.86
CA PHE A 87 -1.06 -0.80 8.18
C PHE A 87 -1.57 -2.15 8.71
N ILE A 88 -0.97 -3.23 8.24
CA ILE A 88 -1.22 -4.60 8.66
C ILE A 88 0.07 -5.14 9.27
N GLU A 89 -0.03 -5.54 10.54
CA GLU A 89 1.01 -6.31 11.24
C GLU A 89 0.73 -7.81 11.04
N PRO A 90 1.62 -8.55 10.35
CA PRO A 90 1.42 -9.96 10.06
C PRO A 90 1.85 -10.87 11.22
N GLU A 91 1.21 -12.03 11.35
CA GLU A 91 1.56 -13.03 12.38
C GLU A 91 2.96 -13.61 12.18
N GLN A 92 3.36 -13.76 10.91
CA GLN A 92 4.67 -14.26 10.49
C GLN A 92 5.25 -13.32 9.45
N TRP A 93 6.49 -12.89 9.66
CA TRP A 93 7.16 -11.93 8.79
C TRP A 93 8.65 -12.20 8.66
N PHE A 94 9.30 -11.41 7.80
CA PHE A 94 10.76 -11.36 7.74
C PHE A 94 11.32 -10.83 9.08
N PHE A 95 12.12 -11.64 9.79
CA PHE A 95 12.66 -11.30 11.11
C PHE A 95 13.44 -9.97 11.15
N MET A 96 14.12 -9.61 10.05
CA MET A 96 14.88 -8.36 9.95
C MET A 96 14.14 -7.26 9.17
N GLY A 97 12.85 -7.48 8.90
CA GLY A 97 12.08 -6.72 7.91
C GLY A 97 12.42 -7.12 6.47
N SER A 98 11.58 -6.69 5.54
CA SER A 98 11.79 -6.83 4.09
C SER A 98 12.84 -5.83 3.61
N ASN A 99 13.74 -6.20 2.68
CA ASN A 99 14.46 -5.23 1.84
C ASN A 99 14.06 -5.43 0.39
N ALA A 100 13.86 -4.37 -0.38
CA ALA A 100 13.52 -4.42 -1.80
C ALA A 100 12.48 -5.50 -2.14
N PRO A 101 11.27 -5.41 -1.56
CA PRO A 101 10.24 -6.42 -1.77
C PRO A 101 9.81 -6.49 -3.24
N ALA A 102 9.40 -7.68 -3.68
CA ALA A 102 8.69 -7.89 -4.92
C ALA A 102 7.48 -8.80 -4.66
N ALA A 103 6.31 -8.39 -5.15
CA ALA A 103 5.05 -9.11 -4.98
C ALA A 103 4.45 -9.48 -6.33
N HIS A 104 3.80 -10.65 -6.39
CA HIS A 104 3.10 -11.13 -7.58
C HIS A 104 1.75 -11.72 -7.20
N ASN A 105 0.69 -11.26 -7.85
CA ASN A 105 -0.64 -11.85 -7.76
C ASN A 105 -0.77 -12.96 -8.81
N TYR A 106 -1.01 -14.19 -8.36
CA TYR A 106 -1.36 -15.30 -9.23
C TYR A 106 -2.88 -15.45 -9.34
N LYS A 107 -3.46 -14.81 -10.37
CA LYS A 107 -4.88 -14.97 -10.77
C LYS A 107 -5.90 -14.80 -9.63
N ASP A 108 -5.65 -13.86 -8.71
CA ASP A 108 -6.46 -13.58 -7.52
C ASP A 108 -6.63 -14.76 -6.54
N SER A 109 -5.83 -15.81 -6.71
CA SER A 109 -5.83 -16.96 -5.81
C SER A 109 -4.88 -16.76 -4.64
N VAL A 110 -3.67 -16.27 -4.91
CA VAL A 110 -2.60 -16.10 -3.92
C VAL A 110 -1.67 -14.95 -4.32
N ILE A 111 -1.14 -14.23 -3.33
CA ILE A 111 0.00 -13.33 -3.48
C ILE A 111 1.27 -14.08 -3.11
N TYR A 112 2.29 -14.01 -3.95
CA TYR A 112 3.66 -14.37 -3.61
C TYR A 112 4.45 -13.11 -3.29
N LEU A 113 5.23 -13.15 -2.22
CA LEU A 113 6.10 -12.07 -1.76
C LEU A 113 7.51 -12.60 -1.55
N VAL A 114 8.48 -11.94 -2.17
CA VAL A 114 9.89 -12.12 -1.89
C VAL A 114 10.47 -10.82 -1.37
N ALA A 115 11.39 -10.91 -0.43
CA ALA A 115 12.13 -9.76 0.08
C ALA A 115 13.52 -10.18 0.55
N ASP A 116 14.35 -9.17 0.73
CA ASP A 116 15.75 -9.25 1.12
C ASP A 116 16.61 -9.98 0.07
N PRO A 117 16.89 -9.29 -1.05
CA PRO A 117 17.55 -9.87 -2.21
C PRO A 117 19.02 -10.25 -2.00
N SER A 118 19.62 -9.86 -0.87
CA SER A 118 20.97 -10.29 -0.50
C SER A 118 20.98 -11.58 0.32
N GLY A 119 19.82 -12.02 0.83
CA GLY A 119 19.68 -13.15 1.74
C GLY A 119 19.21 -14.44 1.06
N SER A 120 19.35 -15.56 1.78
CA SER A 120 18.63 -16.80 1.48
C SER A 120 17.35 -16.83 2.29
N ASN A 121 16.26 -16.34 1.71
CA ASN A 121 14.96 -16.28 2.36
C ASN A 121 13.93 -17.18 1.65
N SER A 122 12.92 -17.60 2.41
CA SER A 122 11.75 -18.26 1.86
C SER A 122 10.91 -17.27 1.04
N VAL A 123 10.24 -17.79 0.01
CA VAL A 123 9.12 -17.08 -0.62
C VAL A 123 7.95 -17.11 0.38
N LEU A 124 7.39 -15.95 0.72
CA LEU A 124 6.15 -15.89 1.48
C LEU A 124 4.97 -15.92 0.50
N TYR A 125 3.87 -16.53 0.90
CA TYR A 125 2.64 -16.49 0.11
C TYR A 125 1.39 -16.40 1.01
N SER A 126 0.34 -15.78 0.48
CA SER A 126 -0.91 -15.55 1.20
C SER A 126 -2.11 -15.52 0.27
N ASP A 127 -3.15 -16.27 0.63
CA ASP A 127 -4.52 -16.17 0.08
C ASP A 127 -5.46 -15.32 0.97
N ASP A 128 -4.95 -14.86 2.12
CA ASP A 128 -5.61 -13.98 3.09
C ASP A 128 -4.65 -12.89 3.62
N PRO A 129 -4.17 -11.99 2.74
CA PRO A 129 -3.25 -10.93 3.13
C PRO A 129 -3.95 -9.83 3.94
N LYS A 130 -5.28 -9.77 3.98
CA LYS A 130 -6.00 -8.76 4.76
C LYS A 130 -5.93 -9.03 6.26
N ASN A 131 -5.90 -10.32 6.64
CA ASN A 131 -5.75 -10.75 8.04
C ASN A 131 -4.30 -11.00 8.45
N GLY A 132 -3.30 -10.63 7.64
CA GLY A 132 -1.90 -10.77 8.04
C GLY A 132 -1.35 -12.20 7.98
N ILE A 133 -2.04 -13.14 7.31
CA ILE A 133 -1.69 -14.56 7.33
C ILE A 133 -0.74 -14.88 6.18
N TRP A 134 0.53 -15.16 6.49
CA TRP A 134 1.55 -15.53 5.50
C TRP A 134 2.12 -16.91 5.79
N LYS A 135 2.36 -17.68 4.74
CA LYS A 135 3.00 -18.99 4.79
C LYS A 135 4.34 -18.92 4.08
N ALA A 136 5.36 -19.60 4.61
CA ALA A 136 6.66 -19.71 3.98
C ALA A 136 6.73 -20.95 3.08
N THR A 137 7.36 -20.83 1.91
CA THR A 137 7.77 -22.01 1.16
C THR A 137 8.96 -22.69 1.85
N PRO A 138 9.04 -24.04 1.80
CA PRO A 138 10.17 -24.78 2.38
C PRO A 138 11.47 -24.62 1.59
N ALA A 139 11.45 -23.94 0.43
CA ALA A 139 12.61 -23.70 -0.40
C ALA A 139 13.23 -22.33 -0.08
N LEU A 140 14.52 -22.33 0.26
CA LEU A 140 15.32 -21.10 0.32
C LEU A 140 15.75 -20.72 -1.10
N LEU A 141 15.53 -19.46 -1.47
CA LEU A 141 16.16 -18.91 -2.66
C LEU A 141 17.69 -18.87 -2.42
N GLY A 142 18.43 -19.74 -3.12
CA GLY A 142 19.89 -19.74 -3.06
C GLY A 142 20.49 -18.51 -3.75
N SER A 143 21.70 -18.12 -3.35
CA SER A 143 22.46 -16.96 -3.86
C SER A 143 22.74 -16.94 -5.38
N ARG A 144 22.37 -17.99 -6.10
CA ARG A 144 22.49 -18.07 -7.57
C ARG A 144 21.29 -17.48 -8.31
N LEU A 145 20.15 -17.38 -7.62
CA LEU A 145 18.94 -16.70 -8.12
C LEU A 145 18.91 -15.22 -7.69
N SER A 146 19.76 -14.84 -6.74
CA SER A 146 19.89 -13.47 -6.23
C SER A 146 20.72 -12.52 -7.10
N SER A 147 21.26 -12.99 -8.22
CA SER A 147 22.01 -12.15 -9.16
C SER A 147 21.19 -11.72 -10.37
N ASN A 148 20.03 -12.35 -10.62
CA ASN A 148 19.13 -12.07 -11.75
C ASN A 148 17.66 -12.02 -11.30
N TRP A 149 17.33 -11.07 -10.42
CA TRP A 149 16.01 -10.88 -9.81
C TRP A 149 14.82 -10.80 -10.78
N TRP A 150 15.05 -10.25 -11.97
CA TRP A 150 14.03 -10.20 -13.03
C TRP A 150 13.53 -11.58 -13.45
N PHE A 151 14.37 -12.62 -13.36
CA PHE A 151 14.06 -13.95 -13.90
C PHE A 151 13.04 -14.75 -13.07
N LEU A 152 12.93 -14.50 -11.75
CA LEU A 152 11.99 -15.22 -10.89
C LEU A 152 10.53 -14.79 -11.11
N LEU A 153 10.29 -13.51 -11.33
CA LEU A 153 8.94 -12.98 -11.58
C LEU A 153 8.38 -13.45 -12.94
N PHE A 154 9.22 -13.62 -13.96
CA PHE A 154 8.76 -14.06 -15.29
C PHE A 154 8.52 -15.57 -15.42
N ASN A 155 9.11 -16.41 -14.56
CA ASN A 155 8.95 -17.89 -14.65
C ASN A 155 7.89 -18.46 -13.69
N LEU A 156 7.29 -17.63 -12.83
CA LEU A 156 6.15 -18.01 -12.00
C LEU A 156 4.79 -17.63 -12.63
N ALA A 157 4.81 -17.01 -13.82
CA ALA A 157 3.64 -16.61 -14.60
C ALA A 157 3.19 -17.70 -15.59
#